data_AF-A0A1I6E4A0-F1
#
_entry.id   AF-A0A1I6E4A0-F1
#
_cell.length_a   1.000
_cell.length_b   1.000
_cell.length_c   1.000
_cell.angle_alpha   90.00
_cell.angle_beta   90.00
_cell.angle_gamma   90.00
#
_symmetry.space_group_name_H-M   'P 1'
#
loop_
_entity.id
_entity.type
_entity.pdbx_description
1 polymer ?
#
loop_
_entity_poly.entity_id
_entity_poly.type
_entity_poly.pdbx_seq_one_letter_code
_entity_poly.pdbx_strand_id
1 'polypeptide(L)'
;MILLIIFLPLLIFATVYSVTTTQSVTTYDVDVQKAVEIAARAAAQQVTEDSQANGTPRIHTANAHAIFRQELARNLGLNETDLTPLNGSAIKQPDYTVIIYNVDDTFSTSGAELARKYVFSGGSLTSSALNPAGNPTSFVVTDTDINIDSSGTIKTTLDKPGVIAVVNADLNRAVGTDQVNISRWIAVRLHYITP
;
A
#
# COMPACT_ATOMS: atom_id res chain seq x y z
N MET A 1 52.03 0.90 18.76
CA MET A 1 51.64 -0.29 17.96
C MET A 1 50.42 -1.02 18.52
N ILE A 2 50.34 -1.31 19.83
CA ILE A 2 49.20 -2.04 20.43
C ILE A 2 47.84 -1.34 20.22
N LEU A 3 47.80 -0.01 20.28
CA LEU A 3 46.57 0.77 20.09
C LEU A 3 45.96 0.63 18.68
N LEU A 4 46.80 0.46 17.65
CA LEU A 4 46.38 0.23 16.26
C LEU A 4 45.75 -1.16 16.08
N ILE A 5 46.30 -2.17 16.77
CA ILE A 5 45.82 -3.57 16.72
C ILE A 5 44.46 -3.72 17.41
N ILE A 6 44.15 -2.86 18.40
CA ILE A 6 42.83 -2.84 19.06
C ILE A 6 41.82 -2.01 18.25
N PHE A 7 42.25 -0.93 17.60
CA PHE A 7 41.36 -0.08 16.80
C PHE A 7 40.92 -0.71 15.49
N LEU A 8 41.79 -1.47 14.83
CA LEU A 8 41.49 -2.12 13.55
C LEU A 8 40.26 -3.07 13.60
N PRO A 9 40.16 -4.02 14.55
CA PRO A 9 38.99 -4.88 14.64
C PRO A 9 37.72 -4.09 14.98
N LEU A 10 37.82 -3.05 15.81
CA LEU A 10 36.69 -2.21 16.17
C LEU A 10 36.13 -1.44 14.96
N LEU A 11 37.02 -0.97 14.08
CA LEU A 11 36.66 -0.30 12.84
C LEU A 11 36.01 -1.28 11.84
N ILE A 12 36.52 -2.51 11.73
CA ILE A 12 35.91 -3.57 10.91
C ILE A 12 34.51 -3.93 11.44
N PHE A 13 34.33 -4.05 12.76
CA PHE A 13 33.01 -4.30 13.35
C PHE A 13 32.03 -3.16 13.04
N ALA A 14 32.47 -1.90 13.12
CA ALA A 14 31.61 -0.75 12.81
C ALA A 14 31.20 -0.69 11.33
N THR A 15 32.10 -1.01 10.40
CA THR A 15 31.78 -1.01 8.96
C THR A 15 30.87 -2.16 8.58
N VAL A 16 31.14 -3.38 9.07
CA VAL A 16 30.26 -4.54 8.86
C VAL A 16 28.86 -4.28 9.44
N TYR A 17 28.78 -3.74 10.65
CA TYR A 17 27.51 -3.38 11.29
C TYR A 17 26.70 -2.37 10.45
N SER A 18 27.36 -1.35 9.93
CA SER A 18 26.72 -0.32 9.11
C SER A 18 26.20 -0.88 7.78
N VAL A 19 26.98 -1.75 7.12
CA VAL A 19 26.59 -2.38 5.85
C VAL A 19 25.40 -3.32 6.02
N THR A 20 25.42 -4.20 7.03
CA THR A 20 24.33 -5.15 7.27
C THR A 20 23.01 -4.44 7.60
N THR A 21 23.07 -3.37 8.41
CA THR A 21 21.88 -2.58 8.76
C THR A 21 21.28 -1.91 7.52
N THR A 22 22.13 -1.32 6.67
CA THR A 22 21.69 -0.64 5.43
C THR A 22 21.08 -1.63 4.43
N GLN A 23 21.69 -2.81 4.24
CA GLN A 23 21.15 -3.82 3.34
C GLN A 23 19.80 -4.35 3.82
N SER A 24 19.64 -4.60 5.12
CA SER A 24 18.39 -5.10 5.69
C SER A 24 17.23 -4.12 5.48
N VAL A 25 17.44 -2.82 5.71
CA VAL A 25 16.39 -1.81 5.48
C VAL A 25 16.01 -1.74 4.01
N THR A 26 16.98 -1.77 3.09
CA THR A 26 16.72 -1.72 1.64
C THR A 26 15.94 -2.95 1.15
N THR A 27 16.24 -4.16 1.65
CA THR A 27 15.50 -5.37 1.26
C THR A 27 14.04 -5.30 1.73
N TYR A 28 13.80 -4.94 2.99
CA TYR A 28 12.44 -4.83 3.50
C TYR A 28 11.63 -3.73 2.81
N ASP A 29 12.29 -2.65 2.42
CA ASP A 29 11.68 -1.58 1.66
C ASP A 29 11.18 -2.04 0.28
N VAL A 30 12.00 -2.81 -0.43
CA VAL A 30 11.63 -3.43 -1.71
C VAL A 30 10.48 -4.43 -1.53
N ASP A 31 10.51 -5.22 -0.45
CA ASP A 31 9.46 -6.20 -0.15
C ASP A 31 8.12 -5.51 0.13
N VAL A 32 8.11 -4.43 0.92
CA VAL A 32 6.90 -3.62 1.18
C VAL A 32 6.39 -3.03 -0.13
N GLN A 33 7.25 -2.40 -0.93
CA GLN A 33 6.84 -1.83 -2.21
C GLN A 33 6.18 -2.87 -3.13
N LYS A 34 6.78 -4.06 -3.24
CA LYS A 34 6.26 -5.14 -4.08
C LYS A 34 4.94 -5.71 -3.53
N ALA A 35 4.82 -5.84 -2.21
CA ALA A 35 3.59 -6.30 -1.58
C ALA A 35 2.42 -5.35 -1.84
N VAL A 36 2.65 -4.04 -1.69
CA VAL A 36 1.65 -3.00 -1.99
C VAL A 36 1.27 -3.01 -3.47
N GLU A 37 2.25 -3.20 -4.36
CA GLU A 37 2.00 -3.30 -5.79
C GLU A 37 1.09 -4.49 -6.16
N ILE A 38 1.42 -5.69 -5.66
CA ILE A 38 0.64 -6.90 -5.93
C ILE A 38 -0.78 -6.74 -5.37
N ALA A 39 -0.91 -6.26 -4.15
CA ALA A 39 -2.20 -6.04 -3.51
C ALA A 39 -3.07 -5.03 -4.27
N ALA A 40 -2.50 -3.89 -4.68
CA ALA A 40 -3.25 -2.87 -5.43
C ALA A 40 -3.66 -3.36 -6.82
N ARG A 41 -2.81 -4.16 -7.49
CA ARG A 41 -3.15 -4.77 -8.79
C ARG A 41 -4.26 -5.81 -8.65
N ALA A 42 -4.18 -6.69 -7.66
CA ALA A 42 -5.20 -7.69 -7.40
C ALA A 42 -6.55 -7.05 -7.05
N ALA A 43 -6.52 -5.96 -6.27
CA ALA A 43 -7.70 -5.15 -5.95
C ALA A 43 -8.31 -4.49 -7.19
N ALA A 44 -7.48 -3.91 -8.06
CA ALA A 44 -7.94 -3.28 -9.29
C ALA A 44 -8.58 -4.28 -10.27
N GLN A 45 -8.23 -5.57 -10.19
CA GLN A 45 -8.80 -6.63 -11.01
C GLN A 45 -10.17 -7.14 -10.50
N GLN A 46 -10.63 -6.70 -9.32
CA GLN A 46 -11.93 -7.10 -8.78
C GLN A 46 -13.06 -6.35 -9.48
N VAL A 47 -13.32 -6.68 -10.74
CA VAL A 47 -14.35 -6.05 -11.57
C VAL A 47 -15.72 -6.72 -11.34
N THR A 48 -16.79 -5.95 -11.37
CA THR A 48 -18.16 -6.50 -11.30
C THR A 48 -18.56 -7.13 -12.63
N GLU A 49 -19.21 -8.29 -12.60
CA GLU A 49 -19.63 -9.04 -13.79
C GLU A 49 -20.52 -8.18 -14.71
N ASP A 50 -21.45 -7.43 -14.14
CA ASP A 50 -22.36 -6.54 -14.89
C ASP A 50 -21.59 -5.47 -15.67
N SER A 51 -20.59 -4.84 -15.05
CA SER A 51 -19.78 -3.81 -15.70
C SER A 51 -18.90 -4.39 -16.81
N GLN A 52 -18.40 -5.62 -16.61
CA GLN A 52 -17.61 -6.34 -17.60
C GLN A 52 -18.47 -6.75 -18.80
N ALA A 53 -19.69 -7.21 -18.57
CA ALA A 53 -20.64 -7.57 -19.61
C ALA A 53 -21.07 -6.36 -20.46
N ASN A 54 -21.14 -5.17 -19.86
CA ASN A 54 -21.46 -3.91 -20.54
C ASN A 54 -20.25 -3.24 -21.22
N GLY A 55 -19.07 -3.87 -21.22
CA GLY A 55 -17.87 -3.32 -21.86
C GLY A 55 -17.27 -2.09 -21.16
N THR A 56 -17.73 -1.78 -19.94
CA THR A 56 -17.29 -0.64 -19.14
C THR A 56 -16.87 -1.13 -17.76
N PRO A 57 -15.74 -1.85 -17.64
CA PRO A 57 -15.40 -2.53 -16.40
C PRO A 57 -15.23 -1.54 -15.23
N ARG A 58 -15.85 -1.87 -14.10
CA ARG A 58 -15.82 -1.14 -12.84
C ARG A 58 -15.48 -2.07 -11.69
N ILE A 59 -14.69 -1.56 -10.75
CA ILE A 59 -14.14 -2.29 -9.61
C ILE A 59 -15.20 -2.41 -8.51
N HIS A 60 -15.49 -3.62 -8.06
CA HIS A 60 -16.30 -3.84 -6.87
C HIS A 60 -15.55 -3.36 -5.62
N THR A 61 -16.02 -2.30 -4.95
CA THR A 61 -15.22 -1.61 -3.92
C THR A 61 -14.96 -2.47 -2.69
N ALA A 62 -15.96 -3.19 -2.18
CA ALA A 62 -15.77 -4.06 -1.00
C ALA A 62 -14.87 -5.27 -1.30
N ASN A 63 -15.09 -5.98 -2.41
CA ASN A 63 -14.26 -7.12 -2.81
C ASN A 63 -12.81 -6.70 -3.11
N ALA A 64 -12.62 -5.55 -3.76
CA ALA A 64 -11.30 -4.97 -3.99
C ALA A 64 -10.54 -4.73 -2.69
N HIS A 65 -11.21 -4.17 -1.67
CA HIS A 65 -10.60 -3.98 -0.34
C HIS A 65 -10.28 -5.31 0.35
N ALA A 66 -11.18 -6.29 0.29
CA ALA A 66 -10.95 -7.60 0.88
C ALA A 66 -9.73 -8.31 0.27
N ILE A 67 -9.62 -8.30 -1.07
CA ILE A 67 -8.49 -8.88 -1.80
C ILE A 67 -7.20 -8.07 -1.56
N PHE A 68 -7.29 -6.74 -1.52
CA PHE A 68 -6.14 -5.89 -1.16
C PHE A 68 -5.56 -6.31 0.19
N ARG A 69 -6.41 -6.42 1.21
CA ARG A 69 -6.00 -6.81 2.57
C ARG A 69 -5.38 -8.20 2.58
N GLN A 70 -6.01 -9.15 1.90
CA GLN A 70 -5.53 -10.53 1.83
C GLN A 70 -4.14 -10.63 1.19
N GLU A 71 -3.96 -10.00 0.03
CA GLU A 71 -2.67 -10.01 -0.68
C GLU A 71 -1.60 -9.26 0.11
N LEU A 72 -1.93 -8.12 0.72
CA LEU A 72 -0.99 -7.40 1.58
C LEU A 72 -0.53 -8.28 2.75
N ALA A 73 -1.48 -8.96 3.42
CA ALA A 73 -1.17 -9.84 4.54
C ALA A 73 -0.25 -10.99 4.12
N ARG A 74 -0.59 -11.67 3.01
CA ARG A 74 0.17 -12.80 2.48
C ARG A 74 1.61 -12.41 2.11
N ASN A 75 1.78 -11.28 1.44
CA ASN A 75 3.10 -10.84 0.98
C ASN A 75 3.99 -10.32 2.12
N LEU A 76 3.41 -9.81 3.23
CA LEU A 76 4.15 -9.30 4.38
C LEU A 76 4.27 -10.31 5.54
N GLY A 77 3.75 -11.53 5.38
CA GLY A 77 3.77 -12.55 6.43
C GLY A 77 2.90 -12.16 7.64
N LEU A 78 1.73 -11.58 7.38
CA LEU A 78 0.75 -11.18 8.39
C LEU A 78 -0.47 -12.09 8.33
N ASN A 79 -1.27 -12.06 9.39
CA ASN A 79 -2.57 -12.72 9.42
C ASN A 79 -3.57 -11.99 8.51
N GLU A 80 -4.27 -12.74 7.64
CA GLU A 80 -5.21 -12.19 6.65
C GLU A 80 -6.43 -11.47 7.26
N THR A 81 -6.72 -11.71 8.54
CA THR A 81 -7.92 -11.18 9.22
C THR A 81 -7.66 -9.86 9.94
N ASP A 82 -6.62 -9.82 10.77
CA ASP A 82 -6.33 -8.70 11.68
C ASP A 82 -5.00 -7.98 11.38
N LEU A 83 -4.26 -8.46 10.36
CA LEU A 83 -2.93 -7.97 9.98
C LEU A 83 -1.91 -8.01 11.12
N THR A 84 -2.13 -8.88 12.11
CA THR A 84 -1.13 -9.16 13.13
C THR A 84 0.04 -9.92 12.51
N PRO A 85 1.29 -9.63 12.93
CA PRO A 85 2.45 -10.29 12.39
C PRO A 85 2.49 -11.77 12.77
N LEU A 86 2.72 -12.65 11.78
CA LEU A 86 2.97 -14.06 12.04
C LEU A 86 4.37 -14.26 12.63
N ASN A 87 4.61 -15.41 13.23
CA ASN A 87 5.92 -15.75 13.77
C ASN A 87 6.98 -15.73 12.64
N GLY A 88 8.03 -14.93 12.82
CA GLY A 88 9.07 -14.70 11.82
C GLY A 88 8.81 -13.52 10.88
N SER A 89 7.70 -12.79 11.01
CA SER A 89 7.51 -11.54 10.25
C SER A 89 8.45 -10.43 10.74
N ALA A 90 9.14 -9.81 9.80
CA ALA A 90 10.02 -8.68 10.04
C ALA A 90 9.27 -7.34 10.15
N ILE A 91 7.95 -7.35 9.95
CA ILE A 91 7.10 -6.16 9.92
C ILE A 91 6.12 -6.23 11.09
N LYS A 92 5.88 -5.10 11.76
CA LYS A 92 4.80 -4.94 12.73
C LYS A 92 3.48 -4.76 12.01
N GLN A 93 2.38 -4.69 12.75
CA GLN A 93 1.08 -4.38 12.17
C GLN A 93 1.16 -3.09 11.32
N PRO A 94 0.88 -3.16 10.00
CA PRO A 94 0.95 -2.00 9.14
C PRO A 94 -0.35 -1.19 9.21
N ASP A 95 -0.20 0.11 8.98
CA ASP A 95 -1.31 1.02 8.73
C ASP A 95 -1.43 1.23 7.21
N TYR A 96 -2.65 1.34 6.69
CA TYR A 96 -2.84 1.64 5.27
C TYR A 96 -4.06 2.50 5.00
N THR A 97 -3.97 3.25 3.90
CA THR A 97 -5.09 3.94 3.29
C THR A 97 -5.21 3.47 1.86
N VAL A 98 -6.40 3.00 1.45
CA VAL A 98 -6.69 2.61 0.07
C VAL A 98 -7.95 3.31 -0.42
N ILE A 99 -7.87 3.89 -1.61
CA ILE A 99 -8.99 4.46 -2.35
C ILE A 99 -9.23 3.60 -3.58
N ILE A 100 -10.46 3.15 -3.75
CA ILE A 100 -10.96 2.55 -4.99
C ILE A 100 -11.83 3.59 -5.68
N TYR A 101 -11.59 3.83 -6.97
CA TYR A 101 -12.26 4.84 -7.78
C TYR A 101 -12.78 4.22 -9.09
N ASN A 102 -14.01 4.55 -9.46
CA ASN A 102 -14.74 3.95 -10.58
C ASN A 102 -15.23 4.93 -11.64
N VAL A 103 -14.81 6.21 -11.60
CA VAL A 103 -15.22 7.27 -12.55
C VAL A 103 -16.70 7.68 -12.48
N ASP A 104 -17.62 6.73 -12.37
CA ASP A 104 -19.07 6.92 -12.27
C ASP A 104 -19.70 5.92 -11.27
N ASP A 105 -20.99 6.11 -10.97
CA ASP A 105 -21.80 5.31 -10.04
C ASP A 105 -22.81 4.38 -10.75
N THR A 106 -22.68 4.19 -12.07
CA THR A 106 -23.64 3.44 -12.91
C THR A 106 -23.88 2.01 -12.41
N PHE A 107 -22.84 1.39 -11.85
CA PHE A 107 -22.85 0.00 -11.36
C PHE A 107 -22.82 -0.10 -9.83
N SER A 108 -23.24 0.97 -9.14
CA SER A 108 -23.26 1.03 -7.67
C SER A 108 -24.11 -0.07 -7.03
N THR A 109 -25.21 -0.47 -7.68
CA THR A 109 -26.09 -1.56 -7.22
C THR A 109 -25.38 -2.91 -7.17
N SER A 110 -24.37 -3.10 -8.02
CA SER A 110 -23.56 -4.33 -8.11
C SER A 110 -22.28 -4.25 -7.27
N GLY A 111 -22.17 -3.22 -6.42
CA GLY A 111 -21.03 -3.00 -5.52
C GLY A 111 -19.89 -2.16 -6.11
N ALA A 112 -20.04 -1.63 -7.32
CA ALA A 112 -19.10 -0.71 -7.94
C ALA A 112 -19.48 0.76 -7.67
N GLU A 113 -19.33 1.17 -6.41
CA GLU A 113 -19.55 2.56 -5.97
C GLU A 113 -18.56 3.53 -6.64
N LEU A 114 -18.93 4.80 -6.79
CA LEU A 114 -18.13 5.84 -7.45
C LEU A 114 -16.70 5.92 -6.92
N ALA A 115 -16.56 6.07 -5.61
CA ALA A 115 -15.28 6.05 -4.94
C ALA A 115 -15.45 5.71 -3.45
N ARG A 116 -14.52 4.92 -2.92
CA ARG A 116 -14.51 4.56 -1.50
C ARG A 116 -13.10 4.54 -0.95
N LYS A 117 -12.95 5.16 0.22
CA LYS A 117 -11.73 5.19 1.01
C LYS A 117 -11.85 4.21 2.17
N TYR A 118 -10.81 3.43 2.37
CA TYR A 118 -10.64 2.54 3.51
C TYR A 118 -9.35 2.94 4.22
N VAL A 119 -9.44 3.21 5.52
CA VAL A 119 -8.29 3.54 6.37
C VAL A 119 -8.22 2.49 7.46
N PHE A 120 -7.11 1.77 7.50
CA PHE A 120 -6.76 0.86 8.58
C PHE A 120 -5.62 1.47 9.37
N SER A 121 -5.88 1.82 10.63
CA SER A 121 -4.85 2.33 11.52
C SER A 121 -5.04 1.79 12.93
N GLY A 122 -3.95 1.35 13.54
CA GLY A 122 -3.96 0.83 14.92
C GLY A 122 -4.92 -0.35 15.12
N GLY A 123 -5.08 -1.20 14.09
CA GLY A 123 -5.96 -2.37 14.13
C GLY A 123 -7.44 -2.11 13.89
N SER A 124 -7.83 -0.86 13.62
CA SER A 124 -9.22 -0.50 13.33
C SER A 124 -9.40 -0.11 11.86
N LEU A 125 -10.41 -0.69 11.22
CA LEU A 125 -10.81 -0.34 9.86
C LEU A 125 -11.94 0.70 9.89
N THR A 126 -11.74 1.81 9.18
CA THR A 126 -12.77 2.79 8.89
C THR A 126 -12.98 2.88 7.38
N SER A 127 -14.21 3.14 6.95
CA SER A 127 -14.53 3.32 5.53
C SER A 127 -15.42 4.54 5.33
N SER A 128 -15.18 5.28 4.27
CA SER A 128 -15.97 6.46 3.89
C SER A 128 -16.18 6.50 2.38
N ALA A 129 -17.41 6.77 1.95
CA ALA A 129 -17.69 7.09 0.56
C ALA A 129 -17.03 8.42 0.17
N LEU A 130 -16.53 8.52 -1.05
CA LEU A 130 -15.96 9.72 -1.61
C LEU A 130 -16.79 10.17 -2.81
N ASN A 131 -16.97 11.48 -2.95
CA ASN A 131 -17.74 12.09 -4.03
C ASN A 131 -16.83 13.00 -4.87
N PRO A 132 -15.94 12.43 -5.70
CA PRO A 132 -15.08 13.23 -6.57
C PRO A 132 -15.88 14.07 -7.57
N ALA A 133 -15.47 15.32 -7.75
CA ALA A 133 -16.09 16.24 -8.69
C ALA A 133 -15.46 16.09 -10.08
N GLY A 134 -15.99 15.16 -10.87
CA GLY A 134 -15.65 15.00 -12.29
C GLY A 134 -14.62 13.91 -12.62
N ASN A 135 -14.34 13.76 -13.91
CA ASN A 135 -13.35 12.82 -14.44
C ASN A 135 -12.52 13.52 -15.52
N PRO A 136 -11.17 13.57 -15.44
CA PRO A 136 -10.31 12.90 -14.46
C PRO A 136 -10.32 13.53 -13.06
N THR A 137 -10.11 12.70 -12.03
CA THR A 137 -9.97 13.14 -10.62
C THR A 137 -8.52 13.10 -10.18
N SER A 138 -8.08 14.14 -9.47
CA SER A 138 -6.76 14.19 -8.83
C SER A 138 -6.81 13.79 -7.35
N PHE A 139 -5.79 13.05 -6.94
CA PHE A 139 -5.58 12.59 -5.58
C PHE A 139 -4.19 13.01 -5.13
N VAL A 140 -4.11 13.55 -3.92
CA VAL A 140 -2.88 13.88 -3.24
C VAL A 140 -2.57 12.76 -2.25
N VAL A 141 -1.35 12.25 -2.34
CA VAL A 141 -0.83 11.19 -1.48
C VAL A 141 0.08 11.83 -0.45
N THR A 142 -0.19 11.54 0.82
CA THR A 142 0.69 11.85 1.95
C THR A 142 1.22 10.54 2.52
N ASP A 143 2.18 10.62 3.45
CA ASP A 143 2.76 9.42 4.04
C ASP A 143 1.71 8.54 4.73
N THR A 144 0.66 9.13 5.32
CA THR A 144 -0.34 8.39 6.11
C THR A 144 -1.72 8.31 5.46
N ASP A 145 -2.01 9.19 4.50
CA ASP A 145 -3.36 9.35 3.99
C ASP A 145 -3.42 9.76 2.51
N ILE A 146 -4.59 9.58 1.90
CA ILE A 146 -4.90 9.98 0.53
C ILE A 146 -6.13 10.89 0.55
N ASN A 147 -6.02 12.06 -0.10
CA ASN A 147 -7.08 13.06 -0.16
C ASN A 147 -7.41 13.43 -1.61
N ILE A 148 -8.67 13.78 -1.86
CA ILE A 148 -9.08 14.37 -3.14
C ILE A 148 -8.70 15.84 -3.10
N ASP A 149 -7.62 16.18 -3.78
CA ASP A 149 -7.13 17.56 -3.90
C ASP A 149 -6.31 17.68 -5.19
N SER A 150 -6.12 18.91 -5.62
CA SER A 150 -5.24 19.32 -6.72
C SER A 150 -3.90 19.90 -6.22
N SER A 151 -3.79 20.22 -4.93
CA SER A 151 -2.64 20.87 -4.31
C SER A 151 -1.86 19.92 -3.40
N GLY A 152 -0.70 19.44 -3.85
CA GLY A 152 0.17 18.58 -3.05
C GLY A 152 1.47 18.22 -3.76
N THR A 153 2.47 17.81 -2.98
CA THR A 153 3.80 17.43 -3.49
C THR A 153 3.76 16.13 -4.29
N ILE A 154 3.06 15.12 -3.77
CA ILE A 154 2.84 13.84 -4.45
C ILE A 154 1.39 13.79 -4.91
N LYS A 155 1.20 13.81 -6.24
CA LYS A 155 -0.12 13.81 -6.85
C LYS A 155 -0.23 12.73 -7.90
N THR A 156 -1.41 12.13 -8.00
CA THR A 156 -1.77 11.20 -9.05
C THR A 156 -3.17 11.53 -9.57
N THR A 157 -3.38 11.32 -10.87
CA THR A 157 -4.66 11.58 -11.51
C THR A 157 -5.20 10.28 -12.06
N LEU A 158 -6.48 9.99 -11.83
CA LEU A 158 -7.18 8.84 -12.39
C LEU A 158 -8.25 9.32 -13.38
N ASP A 159 -8.06 8.93 -14.63
CA ASP A 159 -8.99 9.11 -15.76
C ASP A 159 -9.84 7.85 -16.03
N LYS A 160 -9.43 6.73 -15.44
CA LYS A 160 -10.05 5.40 -15.53
C LYS A 160 -10.25 4.83 -14.13
N PRO A 161 -11.11 3.80 -13.98
CA PRO A 161 -11.23 3.06 -12.74
C PRO A 161 -9.85 2.59 -12.25
N GLY A 162 -9.62 2.66 -10.95
CA GLY A 162 -8.31 2.38 -10.37
C GLY A 162 -8.30 2.31 -8.85
N VAL A 163 -7.14 1.92 -8.33
CA VAL A 163 -6.88 1.78 -6.90
C VAL A 163 -5.63 2.58 -6.56
N ILE A 164 -5.70 3.39 -5.49
CA ILE A 164 -4.55 4.09 -4.93
C ILE A 164 -4.38 3.57 -3.51
N ALA A 165 -3.19 3.13 -3.16
CA ALA A 165 -2.89 2.63 -1.82
C ALA A 165 -1.64 3.31 -1.26
N VAL A 166 -1.65 3.56 0.03
CA VAL A 166 -0.52 3.99 0.86
C VAL A 166 -0.44 3.01 2.01
N VAL A 167 0.74 2.46 2.27
CA VAL A 167 1.00 1.56 3.39
C VAL A 167 2.19 2.06 4.17
N ASN A 168 2.01 2.12 5.49
CA ASN A 168 3.04 2.42 6.46
C ASN A 168 3.32 1.17 7.28
N ALA A 169 4.55 0.71 7.24
CA ALA A 169 5.00 -0.46 7.96
C ALA A 169 6.18 -0.10 8.85
N ASP A 170 6.12 -0.54 10.10
CA ASP A 170 7.26 -0.48 11.01
C ASP A 170 8.01 -1.80 11.01
N LEU A 171 9.34 -1.74 10.93
CA LEU A 171 10.17 -2.95 10.96
C LEU A 171 10.50 -3.40 12.39
N ASN A 172 10.45 -4.71 12.63
CA ASN A 172 11.06 -5.37 13.78
C ASN A 172 12.57 -5.48 13.52
N ARG A 173 13.35 -4.52 14.03
CA ARG A 173 14.81 -4.66 14.02
C ARG A 173 15.23 -5.77 14.98
N ALA A 174 16.16 -6.61 14.52
CA ALA A 174 16.86 -7.57 15.37
C ALA A 174 17.85 -6.89 16.34
N VAL A 175 18.35 -5.68 15.99
CA VAL A 175 19.35 -4.93 16.77
C VAL A 175 19.15 -3.41 16.63
N GLY A 176 19.12 -2.68 17.75
CA GLY A 176 18.98 -1.22 17.83
C GLY A 176 17.59 -0.72 18.26
N THR A 177 17.51 0.49 18.81
CA THR A 177 16.28 1.08 19.39
C THR A 177 15.49 1.97 18.44
N ASP A 178 16.04 2.33 17.29
CA ASP A 178 15.39 3.26 16.37
C ASP A 178 14.37 2.52 15.49
N GLN A 179 13.10 2.94 15.57
CA GLN A 179 12.05 2.49 14.68
C GLN A 179 12.37 2.91 13.23
N VAL A 180 12.30 1.96 12.31
CA VAL A 180 12.34 2.25 10.87
C VAL A 180 10.92 2.17 10.37
N ASN A 181 10.38 3.34 10.05
CA ASN A 181 9.10 3.46 9.37
C ASN A 181 9.34 3.47 7.85
N ILE A 182 8.62 2.61 7.14
CA ILE A 182 8.62 2.54 5.69
C ILE A 182 7.22 2.90 5.20
N SER A 183 7.13 4.00 4.47
CA SER A 183 5.90 4.41 3.79
C SER A 183 6.03 4.17 2.29
N ARG A 184 5.12 3.39 1.69
CA ARG A 184 5.09 3.14 0.25
C ARG A 184 3.69 3.35 -0.29
N TRP A 185 3.63 3.96 -1.47
CA TRP A 185 2.37 4.23 -2.15
C TRP A 185 2.40 3.73 -3.59
N ILE A 186 1.22 3.41 -4.12
CA ILE A 186 1.04 3.03 -5.51
C ILE A 186 -0.32 3.51 -6.03
N ALA A 187 -0.37 3.84 -7.32
CA ALA A 187 -1.61 4.06 -8.04
C ALA A 187 -1.67 3.08 -9.23
N VAL A 188 -2.73 2.28 -9.29
CA VAL A 188 -2.98 1.31 -10.36
C VAL A 188 -4.24 1.73 -11.09
N ARG A 189 -4.16 1.76 -12.43
CA ARG A 189 -5.29 2.02 -13.32
C ARG A 189 -5.71 0.72 -13.98
N LEU A 190 -7.01 0.51 -14.09
CA LEU A 190 -7.56 -0.55 -14.90
C LEU A 190 -7.32 -0.22 -16.38
N HIS A 191 -6.53 -1.05 -17.06
CA HIS A 191 -6.32 -0.94 -18.49
C HIS A 191 -7.26 -1.90 -19.21
N TYR A 192 -8.21 -1.34 -19.97
CA TYR A 192 -9.04 -2.09 -20.91
C TYR A 192 -9.00 -1.40 -22.27
N ILE A 193 -9.05 -2.21 -23.32
CA ILE A 193 -9.11 -1.76 -24.71
C ILE A 193 -10.56 -1.36 -24.97
N THR A 194 -10.81 -0.06 -25.12
CA THR A 194 -12.08 0.42 -25.69
C THR A 194 -12.16 -0.05 -27.15
N PRO A 195 -13.27 -0.69 -27.58
CA PRO A 195 -13.48 -1.06 -28.98
C PRO A 195 -13.58 0.15 -29.90
#